data_AF-A0A8I1HZH8-F1
#
_entry.id   AF-A0A8I1HZH8-F1
#
_cell.length_a   1.000
_cell.length_b   1.000
_cell.length_c   1.000
_cell.angle_alpha   90.00
_cell.angle_beta   90.00
_cell.angle_gamma   90.00
#
_symmetry.space_group_name_H-M   'P 1'
#
loop_
_entity.id
_entity.type
_entity.pdbx_description
1 polymer ?
#
loop_
_entity_poly.entity_id
_entity_poly.type
_entity_poly.pdbx_seq_one_letter_code
_entity_poly.pdbx_strand_id
1 'polypeptide(L)'
;MITTTATEIDQETASRFIFLTIDESAAMTGAIHQRQREAETLAGLIREKKQHTVTRKHHAVQRMLMPLAVVNPYAEYLNYPSHSLRARRDHKKYLGLIRAVAFLHQYQREIQTVEVDGTPVEYIEVTLTDIETANRLANVVLGQSMDELVKPSRTLLSKIYEMVKEQAEQNNAPIDEIFFTRRMIREYTGWSDWQIRAHIKQLEEMEYIGVRTSSRGKEYSYILNYQGQGEEHQETCYLNLTSVEQIETLMNREDEALPRG
;
A
#
# COMPACT_ATOMS: atom_id res chain seq x y z
N MET A 1 1.41 -9.05 -15.13
CA MET A 1 2.23 -8.64 -13.98
C MET A 1 3.55 -8.16 -14.54
N ILE A 2 4.01 -6.97 -14.16
CA ILE A 2 5.30 -6.41 -14.57
C ILE A 2 6.16 -6.36 -13.30
N THR A 3 7.40 -6.83 -13.38
CA THR A 3 8.39 -6.68 -12.31
C THR A 3 9.48 -5.75 -12.81
N THR A 4 9.80 -4.72 -12.04
CA THR A 4 10.84 -3.75 -12.37
C THR A 4 11.63 -3.38 -11.12
N THR A 5 12.90 -3.07 -11.31
CA THR A 5 13.78 -2.48 -10.29
C THR A 5 13.87 -0.96 -10.44
N ALA A 6 13.18 -0.38 -11.42
CA ALA A 6 13.10 1.07 -11.61
C ALA A 6 12.39 1.71 -10.42
N THR A 7 13.03 2.72 -9.82
CA THR A 7 12.50 3.46 -8.67
C THR A 7 11.40 4.43 -9.07
N GLU A 8 11.45 4.93 -10.31
CA GLU A 8 10.45 5.81 -10.90
C GLU A 8 9.80 5.13 -12.11
N ILE A 9 8.48 5.19 -12.14
CA ILE A 9 7.66 4.71 -13.26
C ILE A 9 6.85 5.92 -13.71
N ASP A 10 6.69 6.06 -15.02
CA ASP A 10 5.90 7.17 -15.56
C ASP A 10 4.48 7.18 -14.95
N GLN A 11 3.96 8.37 -14.66
CA GLN A 11 2.69 8.51 -13.95
C GLN A 11 1.50 7.90 -14.72
N GLU A 12 1.60 7.82 -16.04
CA GLU A 12 0.56 7.27 -16.89
C GLU A 12 0.42 5.76 -16.73
N THR A 13 1.56 5.05 -16.71
CA THR A 13 1.68 3.63 -16.37
C THR A 13 1.32 3.43 -14.91
N ALA A 14 1.85 4.26 -14.02
CA ALA A 14 1.64 4.11 -12.59
C ALA A 14 0.16 4.15 -12.19
N SER A 15 -0.60 5.05 -12.79
CA SER A 15 -2.02 5.15 -12.52
C SER A 15 -2.86 4.00 -13.14
N ARG A 16 -2.29 3.12 -13.97
CA ARG A 16 -2.98 1.93 -14.52
C ARG A 16 -2.74 0.64 -13.72
N PHE A 17 -1.65 0.57 -12.96
CA PHE A 17 -1.30 -0.63 -12.20
C PHE A 17 -1.54 -0.47 -10.70
N ILE A 18 -1.54 -1.61 -10.01
CA ILE A 18 -1.42 -1.67 -8.55
C ILE A 18 0.04 -1.94 -8.23
N PHE A 19 0.63 -1.11 -7.36
CA PHE A 19 2.01 -1.27 -6.93
C PHE A 19 2.11 -2.10 -5.66
N LEU A 20 3.00 -3.08 -5.71
CA LEU A 20 3.40 -3.88 -4.56
C LEU A 20 4.92 -3.75 -4.43
N THR A 21 5.38 -3.19 -3.32
CA THR A 21 6.80 -3.11 -3.00
C THR A 21 7.21 -4.31 -2.16
N ILE A 22 8.48 -4.72 -2.28
CA ILE A 22 9.05 -5.71 -1.38
C ILE A 22 9.18 -5.08 0.01
N ASP A 23 8.97 -5.88 1.05
CA ASP A 23 9.27 -5.48 2.42
C ASP A 23 10.77 -5.65 2.68
N GLU A 24 11.49 -4.53 2.71
CA GLU A 24 12.94 -4.47 2.94
C GLU A 24 13.31 -4.35 4.44
N SER A 25 12.35 -4.57 5.35
CA SER A 25 12.62 -4.50 6.79
C SER A 25 13.60 -5.57 7.28
N ALA A 26 14.31 -5.25 8.36
CA ALA A 26 15.18 -6.20 9.04
C ALA A 26 14.41 -7.43 9.56
N ALA A 27 13.17 -7.22 10.03
CA ALA A 27 12.29 -8.30 10.48
C ALA A 27 11.94 -9.26 9.34
N MET A 28 11.56 -8.74 8.16
CA MET A 28 11.29 -9.56 6.98
C MET A 28 12.54 -10.30 6.50
N THR A 29 13.68 -9.62 6.46
CA THR A 29 14.98 -10.23 6.11
C THR A 29 15.33 -11.37 7.07
N GLY A 30 15.15 -11.17 8.38
CA GLY A 30 15.34 -12.19 9.39
C GLY A 30 14.41 -13.40 9.21
N ALA A 31 13.15 -13.16 8.90
CA ALA A 31 12.17 -14.22 8.59
C ALA A 31 12.55 -15.02 7.33
N ILE A 32 13.10 -14.35 6.30
CA ILE A 32 13.64 -15.01 5.10
C ILE A 32 14.82 -15.89 5.47
N HIS A 33 15.80 -15.39 6.23
CA HIS A 33 16.93 -16.20 6.67
C HIS A 33 16.50 -17.43 7.47
N GLN A 34 15.52 -17.27 8.36
CA GLN A 34 14.97 -18.39 9.11
C GLN A 34 14.33 -19.42 8.20
N ARG A 35 13.52 -19.00 7.22
CA ARG A 35 12.92 -19.87 6.20
C ARG A 35 13.97 -20.61 5.38
N GLN A 36 15.07 -19.95 5.01
CA GLN A 36 16.19 -20.56 4.28
C GLN A 36 16.89 -21.62 5.13
N ARG A 37 17.20 -21.32 6.40
CA ARG A 37 17.78 -22.31 7.32
C ARG A 37 16.86 -23.52 7.54
N GLU A 38 15.56 -23.29 7.71
CA GLU A 38 14.57 -24.35 7.86
C GLU A 38 14.51 -25.26 6.61
N ALA A 39 14.67 -24.71 5.41
CA ALA A 39 14.65 -25.46 4.15
C ALA A 39 15.77 -26.52 4.07
N GLU A 40 16.92 -26.27 4.70
CA GLU A 40 18.05 -27.21 4.79
C GLU A 40 17.84 -28.34 5.82
N THR A 41 16.67 -28.39 6.48
CA THR A 41 16.32 -29.43 7.47
C THR A 41 15.37 -30.48 6.92
N LEU A 42 15.26 -31.64 7.58
CA LEU A 42 14.26 -32.65 7.25
C LEU A 42 12.82 -32.09 7.34
N ALA A 43 12.55 -31.21 8.32
CA ALA A 43 11.26 -30.54 8.44
C ALA A 43 10.97 -29.63 7.23
N GLY A 44 12.00 -28.96 6.71
CA GLY A 44 11.97 -28.19 5.48
C GLY A 44 11.59 -29.03 4.26
N LEU A 45 12.27 -30.16 4.05
CA LEU A 45 11.97 -31.10 2.96
C LEU A 45 10.53 -31.62 3.03
N ILE A 46 10.06 -32.01 4.22
CA ILE A 46 8.67 -32.46 4.41
C ILE A 46 7.69 -31.33 4.06
N ARG A 47 7.98 -30.10 4.50
CA ARG A 47 7.15 -28.92 4.20
C ARG A 47 7.11 -28.61 2.71
N GLU A 48 8.25 -28.66 2.02
CA GLU A 48 8.34 -28.48 0.56
C GLU A 48 7.43 -29.48 -0.16
N LYS A 49 7.47 -30.77 0.21
CA LYS A 49 6.57 -31.77 -0.37
C LYS A 49 5.09 -31.47 -0.09
N LYS A 50 4.76 -30.95 1.10
CA LYS A 50 3.39 -30.53 1.44
C LYS A 50 2.94 -29.25 0.72
N GLN A 51 3.87 -28.35 0.34
CA GLN A 51 3.55 -27.10 -0.35
C GLN A 51 2.83 -27.34 -1.68
N HIS A 52 3.20 -28.39 -2.41
CA HIS A 52 2.51 -28.78 -3.64
C HIS A 52 1.03 -29.09 -3.40
N THR A 53 0.70 -29.76 -2.29
CA THR A 53 -0.69 -30.06 -1.92
C THR A 53 -1.48 -28.78 -1.65
N VAL A 54 -0.90 -27.83 -0.91
CA VAL A 54 -1.53 -26.53 -0.63
C VAL A 54 -1.76 -25.74 -1.93
N THR A 55 -0.74 -25.67 -2.80
CA THR A 55 -0.83 -25.00 -4.10
C THR A 55 -1.92 -25.62 -4.96
N ARG A 56 -1.98 -26.95 -5.03
CA ARG A 56 -3.01 -27.68 -5.78
C ARG A 56 -4.41 -27.40 -5.22
N LYS A 57 -4.55 -27.29 -3.90
CA LYS A 57 -5.82 -26.90 -3.26
C LYS A 57 -6.25 -25.51 -3.69
N HIS A 58 -5.36 -24.52 -3.68
CA HIS A 58 -5.67 -23.17 -4.16
C HIS A 58 -6.08 -23.16 -5.64
N HIS A 59 -5.35 -23.87 -6.51
CA HIS A 59 -5.72 -23.97 -7.93
C HIS A 59 -7.06 -24.67 -8.16
N ALA A 60 -7.40 -25.66 -7.32
CA ALA A 60 -8.70 -26.33 -7.38
C ALA A 60 -9.82 -25.36 -6.97
N VAL A 61 -9.64 -24.63 -5.86
CA VAL A 61 -10.59 -23.60 -5.41
C VAL A 61 -10.84 -22.55 -6.49
N GLN A 62 -9.79 -22.01 -7.12
CA GLN A 62 -9.93 -21.04 -8.21
C GLN A 62 -10.72 -21.57 -9.41
N ARG A 63 -10.57 -22.87 -9.72
CA ARG A 63 -11.30 -23.53 -10.81
C ARG A 63 -12.76 -23.85 -10.48
N MET A 64 -13.11 -23.90 -9.20
CA MET A 64 -14.49 -24.13 -8.78
C MET A 64 -15.32 -22.85 -8.85
N LEU A 65 -14.71 -21.68 -8.69
CA LEU A 65 -15.41 -20.38 -8.70
C LEU A 65 -16.38 -20.27 -9.88
N MET A 66 -17.65 -19.99 -9.55
CA MET A 66 -18.70 -19.80 -10.54
C MET A 66 -18.65 -18.36 -11.07
N PRO A 67 -18.98 -18.12 -12.35
CA PRO A 67 -18.90 -16.80 -12.97
C PRO A 67 -20.11 -15.92 -12.59
N LEU A 68 -20.35 -15.74 -11.29
CA LEU A 68 -21.46 -14.96 -10.75
C LEU A 68 -21.20 -13.45 -10.89
N ALA A 69 -22.27 -12.70 -11.16
CA ALA A 69 -22.23 -11.25 -11.03
C ALA A 69 -22.14 -10.86 -9.54
N VAL A 70 -21.56 -9.69 -9.27
CA VAL A 70 -21.44 -9.16 -7.90
C VAL A 70 -22.03 -7.76 -7.90
N VAL A 71 -23.04 -7.58 -7.07
CA VAL A 71 -23.75 -6.32 -6.87
C VAL A 71 -23.33 -5.73 -5.53
N ASN A 72 -23.06 -4.43 -5.50
CA ASN A 72 -22.72 -3.74 -4.26
C ASN A 72 -23.89 -2.85 -3.83
N PRO A 73 -24.74 -3.29 -2.90
CA PRO A 73 -25.86 -2.48 -2.42
C PRO A 73 -25.39 -1.22 -1.67
N TYR A 74 -24.13 -1.18 -1.22
CA TYR A 74 -23.58 -0.06 -0.48
C TYR A 74 -22.87 0.98 -1.35
N ALA A 75 -22.92 0.84 -2.69
CA ALA A 75 -22.10 1.64 -3.60
C ALA A 75 -22.31 3.16 -3.45
N GLU A 76 -23.54 3.61 -3.15
CA GLU A 76 -23.88 5.02 -3.00
C GLU A 76 -23.33 5.64 -1.71
N TYR A 77 -23.04 4.82 -0.70
CA TYR A 77 -22.45 5.26 0.58
C TYR A 77 -20.92 5.29 0.56
N LEU A 78 -20.29 4.79 -0.51
CA LEU A 78 -18.84 4.76 -0.62
C LEU A 78 -18.28 6.11 -1.07
N ASN A 79 -17.36 6.65 -0.26
CA ASN A 79 -16.61 7.84 -0.59
C ASN A 79 -15.21 7.49 -1.10
N TYR A 80 -14.76 8.21 -2.13
CA TYR A 80 -13.40 8.15 -2.64
C TYR A 80 -12.97 9.54 -3.13
N PRO A 81 -11.70 9.93 -2.98
CA PRO A 81 -11.23 11.23 -3.48
C PRO A 81 -11.56 11.45 -4.97
N SER A 82 -12.02 12.66 -5.32
CA SER A 82 -12.48 12.99 -6.69
C SER A 82 -11.67 14.08 -7.38
N HIS A 83 -10.64 14.61 -6.73
CA HIS A 83 -9.91 15.80 -7.17
C HIS A 83 -8.86 15.55 -8.27
N SER A 84 -8.61 14.30 -8.69
CA SER A 84 -7.57 14.00 -9.69
C SER A 84 -7.94 12.88 -10.67
N LEU A 85 -7.32 12.91 -11.87
CA LEU A 85 -7.44 11.84 -12.87
C LEU A 85 -6.92 10.49 -12.36
N ARG A 86 -5.94 10.51 -11.46
CA ARG A 86 -5.42 9.33 -10.77
C ARG A 86 -6.49 8.77 -9.83
N ALA A 87 -7.11 9.60 -9.02
CA ALA A 87 -8.17 9.19 -8.11
C ALA A 87 -9.37 8.58 -8.86
N ARG A 88 -9.71 9.09 -10.06
CA ARG A 88 -10.70 8.44 -10.95
C ARG A 88 -10.32 7.00 -11.33
N ARG A 89 -9.05 6.75 -11.67
CA ARG A 89 -8.57 5.41 -12.02
C ARG A 89 -8.54 4.50 -10.80
N ASP A 90 -8.09 5.02 -9.66
CA ASP A 90 -7.96 4.26 -8.42
C ASP A 90 -9.31 3.95 -7.76
N HIS A 91 -10.32 4.81 -7.92
CA HIS A 91 -11.71 4.51 -7.55
C HIS A 91 -12.17 3.21 -8.22
N LYS A 92 -11.95 3.06 -9.54
CA LYS A 92 -12.34 1.83 -10.25
C LYS A 92 -11.59 0.60 -9.73
N LYS A 93 -10.33 0.76 -9.32
CA LYS A 93 -9.54 -0.33 -8.68
C LYS A 93 -10.12 -0.68 -7.31
N TYR A 94 -10.52 0.32 -6.53
CA TYR A 94 -11.15 0.14 -5.22
C TYR A 94 -12.47 -0.63 -5.31
N LEU A 95 -13.38 -0.24 -6.21
CA LEU A 95 -14.60 -1.02 -6.48
C LEU A 95 -14.29 -2.44 -6.97
N GLY A 96 -13.27 -2.58 -7.83
CA GLY A 96 -12.79 -3.88 -8.29
C GLY A 96 -12.26 -4.77 -7.16
N LEU A 97 -11.63 -4.18 -6.14
CA LEU A 97 -11.11 -4.86 -4.96
C LEU A 97 -12.25 -5.37 -4.08
N ILE A 98 -13.24 -4.53 -3.76
CA ILE A 98 -14.46 -4.95 -3.03
C ILE A 98 -15.12 -6.13 -3.74
N ARG A 99 -15.31 -5.97 -5.06
CA ARG A 99 -15.90 -7.02 -5.90
C ARG A 99 -15.10 -8.33 -5.84
N ALA A 100 -13.78 -8.25 -5.90
CA ALA A 100 -12.93 -9.44 -5.84
C ALA A 100 -13.01 -10.15 -4.49
N VAL A 101 -13.10 -9.40 -3.38
CA VAL A 101 -13.27 -9.97 -2.04
C VAL A 101 -14.60 -10.72 -1.94
N ALA A 102 -15.71 -10.08 -2.31
CA ALA A 102 -17.03 -10.71 -2.30
C ALA A 102 -17.09 -11.94 -3.23
N PHE A 103 -16.51 -11.84 -4.44
CA PHE A 103 -16.45 -12.94 -5.40
C PHE A 103 -15.69 -14.16 -4.89
N LEU A 104 -14.60 -13.97 -4.15
CA LEU A 104 -13.84 -15.06 -3.53
C LEU A 104 -14.63 -15.73 -2.38
N HIS A 105 -15.55 -15.00 -1.75
CA HIS A 105 -16.46 -15.51 -0.74
C HIS A 105 -17.78 -16.03 -1.30
N GLN A 106 -17.96 -16.19 -2.62
CA GLN A 106 -19.25 -16.55 -3.25
C GLN A 106 -19.94 -17.79 -2.67
N TYR A 107 -19.18 -18.79 -2.19
CA TYR A 107 -19.75 -19.99 -1.56
C TYR A 107 -20.23 -19.80 -0.11
N GLN A 108 -20.04 -18.61 0.44
CA GLN A 108 -20.47 -18.17 1.77
C GLN A 108 -21.57 -17.10 1.65
N ARG A 109 -22.20 -16.99 0.48
CA ARG A 109 -23.22 -15.99 0.14
C ARG A 109 -24.46 -16.68 -0.39
N GLU A 110 -25.59 -16.02 -0.19
CA GLU A 110 -26.82 -16.40 -0.88
C GLU A 110 -26.72 -15.97 -2.33
N ILE A 111 -27.06 -16.88 -3.25
CA ILE A 111 -27.11 -16.58 -4.68
C ILE A 111 -28.53 -16.11 -4.99
N GLN A 112 -28.61 -14.89 -5.51
CA GLN A 112 -29.86 -14.27 -5.94
C GLN A 112 -29.97 -14.32 -7.46
N THR A 113 -31.18 -14.16 -7.98
CA THR A 113 -31.45 -14.15 -9.41
C THR A 113 -32.34 -12.97 -9.75
N VAL A 114 -31.96 -12.22 -10.77
CA VAL A 114 -32.76 -11.13 -11.34
C VAL A 114 -32.99 -11.41 -12.81
N GLU A 115 -34.17 -11.10 -13.33
CA GLU A 115 -34.39 -11.11 -14.78
C GLU A 115 -33.93 -9.79 -15.40
N VAL A 116 -33.08 -9.88 -16.42
CA VAL A 116 -32.67 -8.77 -17.27
C VAL A 116 -33.04 -9.12 -18.71
N ASP A 117 -33.97 -8.36 -19.30
CA ASP A 117 -34.48 -8.59 -20.65
C ASP A 117 -34.96 -10.04 -20.90
N GLY A 118 -35.62 -10.64 -19.91
CA GLY A 118 -36.12 -12.02 -19.97
C GLY A 118 -35.04 -13.11 -19.84
N THR A 119 -33.81 -12.74 -19.46
CA THR A 119 -32.72 -13.68 -19.15
C THR A 119 -32.43 -13.66 -17.64
N PRO A 120 -32.43 -14.82 -16.96
CA PRO A 120 -32.05 -14.88 -15.55
C PRO A 120 -30.55 -14.63 -15.39
N VAL A 121 -30.19 -13.70 -14.51
CA VAL A 121 -28.81 -13.37 -14.15
C VAL A 121 -28.62 -13.69 -12.68
N GLU A 122 -27.72 -14.63 -12.39
CA GLU A 122 -27.33 -14.97 -11.03
C GLU A 122 -26.28 -13.99 -10.50
N TYR A 123 -26.48 -13.52 -9.27
CA TYR A 123 -25.58 -12.59 -8.61
C TYR A 123 -25.49 -12.84 -7.11
N ILE A 124 -24.43 -12.30 -6.51
CA ILE A 124 -24.26 -12.20 -5.07
C ILE A 124 -24.13 -10.73 -4.67
N GLU A 125 -24.49 -10.45 -3.42
CA GLU A 125 -24.34 -9.12 -2.85
C GLU A 125 -23.06 -9.00 -2.02
N VAL A 126 -22.41 -7.85 -2.13
CA VAL A 126 -21.31 -7.45 -1.25
C VAL A 126 -21.85 -7.30 0.18
N THR A 127 -21.09 -7.75 1.18
CA THR A 127 -21.39 -7.49 2.60
C THR A 127 -20.50 -6.38 3.17
N LEU A 128 -20.91 -5.79 4.30
CA LEU A 128 -20.08 -4.79 5.01
C LEU A 128 -18.69 -5.33 5.39
N THR A 129 -18.58 -6.63 5.72
CA THR A 129 -17.30 -7.29 6.01
C THR A 129 -16.36 -7.38 4.79
N ASP A 130 -16.92 -7.48 3.58
CA ASP A 130 -16.14 -7.43 2.35
C ASP A 130 -15.58 -6.01 2.13
N ILE A 131 -16.38 -4.97 2.42
CA ILE A 131 -15.97 -3.56 2.36
C ILE A 131 -14.87 -3.26 3.38
N GLU A 132 -15.01 -3.72 4.62
CA GLU A 132 -13.99 -3.57 5.66
C GLU A 132 -12.65 -4.19 5.22
N THR A 133 -12.70 -5.42 4.71
CA THR A 133 -11.52 -6.13 4.21
C THR A 133 -10.89 -5.37 3.04
N ALA A 134 -11.70 -4.89 2.11
CA ALA A 134 -11.24 -4.11 0.98
C ALA A 134 -10.65 -2.76 1.40
N ASN A 135 -11.23 -2.05 2.37
CA ASN A 135 -10.71 -0.79 2.92
C ASN A 135 -9.32 -0.98 3.51
N ARG A 136 -9.13 -2.02 4.33
CA ARG A 136 -7.83 -2.36 4.92
C ARG A 136 -6.77 -2.59 3.84
N LEU A 137 -7.11 -3.35 2.81
CA LEU A 137 -6.20 -3.63 1.69
C LEU A 137 -5.95 -2.38 0.83
N ALA A 138 -6.99 -1.58 0.57
CA ALA A 138 -6.91 -0.37 -0.24
C ALA A 138 -6.01 0.68 0.41
N ASN A 139 -6.09 0.87 1.73
CA ASN A 139 -5.20 1.80 2.44
C ASN A 139 -3.73 1.42 2.30
N VAL A 140 -3.41 0.12 2.35
CA VAL A 140 -2.03 -0.36 2.16
C VAL A 140 -1.56 -0.20 0.72
N VAL A 141 -2.43 -0.49 -0.26
CA VAL A 141 -2.02 -0.70 -1.65
C VAL A 141 -2.27 0.54 -2.53
N LEU A 142 -3.42 1.18 -2.37
CA LEU A 142 -3.82 2.37 -3.10
C LEU A 142 -3.41 3.65 -2.36
N GLY A 143 -3.29 3.63 -1.03
CA GLY A 143 -2.73 4.74 -0.24
C GLY A 143 -1.28 5.07 -0.64
N GLN A 144 -0.44 4.04 -0.85
CA GLN A 144 0.93 4.21 -1.38
C GLN A 144 0.97 4.85 -2.77
N SER A 145 -0.13 4.78 -3.53
CA SER A 145 -0.23 5.42 -4.84
C SER A 145 -0.63 6.89 -4.73
N MET A 146 -1.18 7.37 -3.62
CA MET A 146 -1.48 8.79 -3.44
C MET A 146 -0.30 9.58 -2.86
N ASP A 147 0.66 8.86 -2.28
CA ASP A 147 1.96 9.41 -1.92
C ASP A 147 2.76 9.77 -3.19
N GLU A 148 3.32 10.97 -3.22
CA GLU A 148 4.24 11.39 -4.29
C GLU A 148 5.61 10.69 -4.16
N LEU A 149 5.96 10.24 -2.94
CA LEU A 149 7.13 9.39 -2.69
C LEU A 149 6.78 7.90 -2.78
N VAL A 150 7.63 7.14 -3.46
CA VAL A 150 7.57 5.67 -3.39
C VAL A 150 7.99 5.18 -2.00
N LYS A 151 7.46 4.03 -1.56
CA LYS A 151 7.71 3.50 -0.20
C LYS A 151 9.20 3.47 0.20
N PRO A 152 10.16 3.00 -0.63
CA PRO A 152 11.56 3.04 -0.27
C PRO A 152 12.11 4.47 -0.10
N SER A 153 11.69 5.42 -0.94
CA SER A 153 12.06 6.84 -0.79
C SER A 153 11.49 7.44 0.52
N ARG A 154 10.25 7.08 0.88
CA ARG A 154 9.63 7.47 2.15
C ARG A 154 10.37 6.87 3.35
N THR A 155 10.70 5.58 3.30
CA THR A 155 11.51 4.92 4.33
C THR A 155 12.89 5.57 4.48
N LEU A 156 13.54 5.90 3.36
CA LEU A 156 14.80 6.62 3.37
C LEU A 156 14.65 8.00 4.04
N LEU A 157 13.61 8.77 3.69
CA LEU A 157 13.33 10.07 4.30
C LEU A 157 13.13 9.96 5.82
N SER A 158 12.33 8.99 6.28
CA SER A 158 12.14 8.73 7.72
C SER A 158 13.46 8.38 8.41
N LYS A 159 14.27 7.51 7.82
CA LYS A 159 15.58 7.14 8.38
C LYS A 159 16.57 8.31 8.41
N ILE A 160 16.56 9.17 7.40
CA ILE A 160 17.35 10.40 7.39
C ILE A 160 16.87 11.33 8.52
N TYR A 161 15.56 11.49 8.69
CA TYR A 161 15.00 12.32 9.76
C TYR A 161 15.38 11.78 11.16
N GLU A 162 15.22 10.48 11.42
CA GLU A 162 15.67 9.84 12.67
C GLU A 162 17.17 10.11 12.93
N MET A 163 18.03 9.86 11.94
CA MET A 163 19.48 10.08 12.02
C MET A 163 19.82 11.55 12.36
N VAL A 164 19.19 12.50 11.67
CA VAL A 164 19.44 13.93 11.84
C VAL A 164 18.92 14.41 13.20
N LYS A 165 17.76 13.91 13.64
CA LYS A 165 17.19 14.21 14.95
C LYS A 165 18.10 13.73 16.08
N GLU A 166 18.61 12.51 16.01
CA GLU A 166 19.58 11.99 16.99
C GLU A 166 20.86 12.85 17.04
N GLN A 167 21.35 13.30 15.89
CA GLN A 167 22.53 14.17 15.82
C GLN A 167 22.25 15.59 16.35
N ALA A 168 21.07 16.13 16.08
CA ALA A 168 20.62 17.43 16.60
C ALA A 168 20.57 17.41 18.14
N GLU A 169 20.00 16.35 18.72
CA GLU A 169 19.94 16.14 20.17
C GLU A 169 21.34 16.00 20.80
N GLN A 170 22.25 15.26 20.15
CA GLN A 170 23.64 15.09 20.62
C GLN A 170 24.45 16.39 20.56
N ASN A 171 24.25 17.20 19.52
CA ASN A 171 24.99 18.44 19.31
C ASN A 171 24.34 19.68 19.95
N ASN A 172 23.15 19.52 20.56
CA ASN A 172 22.32 20.60 21.08
C ASN A 172 22.14 21.74 20.05
N ALA A 173 21.88 21.34 18.80
CA ALA A 173 21.70 22.20 17.65
C ALA A 173 20.34 21.91 17.00
N PRO A 174 19.74 22.87 16.28
CA PRO A 174 18.46 22.63 15.60
C PRO A 174 18.66 21.71 14.38
N ILE A 175 17.61 20.93 14.04
CA ILE A 175 17.63 19.89 12.99
C ILE A 175 18.04 20.45 11.62
N ASP A 176 17.63 21.68 11.32
CA ASP A 176 17.90 22.39 10.08
C ASP A 176 19.33 22.96 9.99
N GLU A 177 20.16 22.83 11.04
CA GLU A 177 21.58 23.18 11.01
C GLU A 177 22.51 21.96 10.91
N ILE A 178 21.94 20.75 10.99
CA ILE A 178 22.69 19.51 10.88
C ILE A 178 22.95 19.16 9.41
N PHE A 179 24.23 19.17 9.04
CA PHE A 179 24.67 18.68 7.73
C PHE A 179 24.95 17.19 7.78
N PHE A 180 24.48 16.47 6.76
CA PHE A 180 24.77 15.05 6.60
C PHE A 180 25.25 14.73 5.19
N THR A 181 25.91 13.60 5.03
CA THR A 181 26.40 13.12 3.72
C THR A 181 25.78 11.78 3.39
N ARG A 182 25.82 11.38 2.11
CA ARG A 182 25.42 10.01 1.72
C ARG A 182 26.17 8.93 2.49
N ARG A 183 27.43 9.19 2.87
CA ARG A 183 28.20 8.26 3.69
C ARG A 183 27.57 8.04 5.05
N MET A 184 27.18 9.12 5.73
CA MET A 184 26.50 9.05 7.04
C MET A 184 25.18 8.28 6.93
N ILE A 185 24.40 8.52 5.87
CA ILE A 185 23.16 7.77 5.62
C ILE A 185 23.44 6.27 5.48
N ARG A 186 24.48 5.86 4.73
CA ARG A 186 24.86 4.44 4.60
C ARG A 186 25.26 3.83 5.93
N GLU A 187 26.06 4.55 6.71
CA GLU A 187 26.56 4.08 8.00
C GLU A 187 25.41 3.92 9.01
N TYR A 188 24.43 4.81 8.98
CA TYR A 188 23.24 4.73 9.85
C TYR A 188 22.23 3.67 9.40
N THR A 189 21.91 3.60 8.11
CA THR A 189 20.83 2.75 7.57
C THR A 189 21.29 1.35 7.15
N GLY A 190 22.59 1.16 6.88
CA GLY A 190 23.12 -0.03 6.22
C GLY A 190 22.79 -0.14 4.74
N TRP A 191 22.13 0.86 4.13
CA TRP A 191 21.79 0.84 2.71
C TRP A 191 23.02 0.96 1.83
N SER A 192 22.97 0.34 0.65
CA SER A 192 24.03 0.48 -0.36
C SER A 192 24.06 1.89 -0.95
N ASP A 193 25.23 2.28 -1.49
CA ASP A 193 25.36 3.58 -2.20
C ASP A 193 24.37 3.72 -3.34
N TRP A 194 24.11 2.61 -4.05
CA TRP A 194 23.18 2.58 -5.16
C TRP A 194 21.74 2.86 -4.70
N GLN A 195 21.26 2.21 -3.63
CA GLN A 195 19.92 2.44 -3.08
C GLN A 195 19.73 3.91 -2.67
N ILE A 196 20.71 4.48 -1.95
CA ILE A 196 20.63 5.89 -1.54
C ILE A 196 20.59 6.78 -2.77
N ARG A 197 21.47 6.57 -3.76
CA ARG A 197 21.47 7.38 -4.98
C ARG A 197 20.16 7.31 -5.76
N ALA A 198 19.51 6.15 -5.77
CA ALA A 198 18.27 5.94 -6.52
C ALA A 198 17.08 6.69 -5.91
N HIS A 199 17.09 6.95 -4.61
CA HIS A 199 15.98 7.61 -3.89
C HIS A 199 16.28 9.04 -3.45
N ILE A 200 17.55 9.36 -3.14
CA ILE A 200 17.95 10.70 -2.67
C ILE A 200 17.68 11.80 -3.71
N LYS A 201 17.76 11.44 -5.00
CA LYS A 201 17.45 12.37 -6.10
C LYS A 201 16.00 12.82 -6.06
N GLN A 202 15.08 11.89 -5.81
CA GLN A 202 13.66 12.21 -5.67
C GLN A 202 13.41 13.11 -4.45
N LEU A 203 14.10 12.85 -3.32
CA LEU A 203 14.00 13.68 -2.13
C LEU A 203 14.54 15.10 -2.34
N GLU A 204 15.59 15.25 -3.14
CA GLU A 204 16.15 16.55 -3.55
C GLU A 204 15.20 17.29 -4.50
N GLU A 205 14.68 16.63 -5.53
CA GLU A 205 13.74 17.22 -6.51
C GLU A 205 12.43 17.67 -5.86
N MET A 206 11.99 16.97 -4.82
CA MET A 206 10.80 17.30 -4.02
C MET A 206 11.10 18.22 -2.84
N GLU A 207 12.32 18.74 -2.74
CA GLU A 207 12.76 19.71 -1.73
C GLU A 207 12.69 19.23 -0.27
N TYR A 208 12.53 17.93 -0.02
CA TYR A 208 12.61 17.35 1.34
C TYR A 208 14.02 17.48 1.94
N ILE A 209 15.04 17.48 1.08
CA ILE A 209 16.43 17.73 1.44
C ILE A 209 17.01 18.80 0.52
N GLY A 210 17.89 19.65 1.06
CA GLY A 210 18.63 20.65 0.29
C GLY A 210 20.09 20.24 0.09
N VAL A 211 20.66 20.50 -1.09
CA VAL A 211 22.09 20.28 -1.35
C VAL A 211 22.90 21.50 -0.94
N ARG A 212 23.99 21.26 -0.20
CA ARG A 212 25.03 22.26 0.10
C ARG A 212 26.35 21.76 -0.46
N THR A 213 27.03 22.64 -1.21
CA THR A 213 28.36 22.36 -1.75
C THR A 213 29.38 23.19 -0.98
N SER A 214 30.36 22.55 -0.36
CA SER A 214 31.45 23.27 0.30
C SER A 214 32.40 23.90 -0.74
N SER A 215 32.83 25.14 -0.49
CA SER A 215 33.74 25.90 -1.37
C SER A 215 35.16 25.32 -1.42
N ARG A 216 35.50 24.40 -0.50
CA ARG A 216 36.81 23.74 -0.42
C ARG A 216 36.70 22.23 -0.64
N GLY A 217 36.24 21.85 -1.83
CA GLY A 217 36.41 20.50 -2.37
C GLY A 217 35.23 19.54 -2.19
N LYS A 218 34.43 19.40 -3.27
CA LYS A 218 33.70 18.20 -3.77
C LYS A 218 32.92 17.28 -2.81
N GLU A 219 32.74 17.58 -1.53
CA GLU A 219 31.82 16.82 -0.69
C GLU A 219 30.41 17.40 -0.80
N TYR A 220 29.50 16.58 -1.35
CA TYR A 220 28.06 16.84 -1.35
C TYR A 220 27.55 16.62 0.07
N SER A 221 27.23 17.72 0.76
CA SER A 221 26.47 17.68 2.00
C SER A 221 25.01 18.03 1.73
N TYR A 222 24.14 17.52 2.58
CA TYR A 222 22.70 17.70 2.53
C TYR A 222 22.25 18.33 3.84
N ILE A 223 21.12 19.03 3.78
CA ILE A 223 20.41 19.60 4.92
C ILE A 223 18.96 19.12 4.85
N LEU A 224 18.32 18.92 6.00
CA LEU A 224 16.96 18.40 6.07
C LEU A 224 15.97 19.56 6.13
N ASN A 225 15.08 19.66 5.13
CA ASN A 225 13.99 20.63 5.14
C ASN A 225 12.70 20.02 5.73
N TYR A 226 12.64 18.69 5.80
CA TYR A 226 11.51 17.93 6.32
C TYR A 226 11.42 17.98 7.85
N GLN A 227 10.25 18.40 8.37
CA GLN A 227 10.00 18.59 9.79
C GLN A 227 9.17 17.47 10.44
N GLY A 228 9.12 16.28 9.84
CA GLY A 228 8.31 15.17 10.38
C GLY A 228 6.82 15.23 10.05
N GLN A 229 6.40 16.07 9.09
CA GLN A 229 5.01 16.17 8.65
C GLN A 229 4.57 14.83 8.02
N GLY A 230 3.74 14.07 8.74
CA GLY A 230 3.25 12.76 8.31
C GLY A 230 3.83 11.56 9.08
N GLU A 231 4.64 11.77 10.13
CA GLU A 231 5.15 10.67 10.96
C GLU A 231 4.07 9.92 11.75
N GLU A 232 2.96 10.56 12.11
CA GLU A 232 1.84 9.87 12.77
C GLU A 232 1.18 8.80 11.87
N HIS A 233 1.44 8.82 10.56
CA HIS A 233 0.78 7.97 9.56
C HIS A 233 1.79 7.07 8.81
N GLN A 234 2.93 6.77 9.45
CA GLN A 234 4.16 6.15 8.92
C GLN A 234 4.01 4.95 7.96
N GLU A 235 2.89 4.24 7.94
CA GLU A 235 2.71 3.05 7.10
C GLU A 235 1.53 3.12 6.10
N THR A 236 0.63 4.10 6.25
CA THR A 236 -0.60 4.18 5.45
C THR A 236 -0.99 5.63 5.21
N CYS A 237 -0.90 6.08 3.96
CA CYS A 237 -1.69 7.20 3.49
C CYS A 237 -3.15 6.74 3.51
N TYR A 238 -3.91 7.12 4.54
CA TYR A 238 -5.30 6.72 4.66
C TYR A 238 -6.09 7.37 3.53
N LEU A 239 -6.63 6.54 2.67
CA LEU A 239 -7.70 6.95 1.79
C LEU A 239 -8.86 7.26 2.75
N ASN A 240 -9.41 8.47 2.70
CA ASN A 240 -10.59 8.87 3.49
C ASN A 240 -11.85 8.13 3.01
N LEU A 241 -11.80 6.79 3.02
CA LEU A 241 -12.84 5.87 2.64
C LEU A 241 -13.91 5.86 3.74
N THR A 242 -15.16 5.68 3.35
CA THR A 242 -16.25 5.52 4.31
C THR A 242 -16.00 4.28 5.16
N SER A 243 -16.04 4.43 6.49
CA SER A 243 -15.99 3.29 7.42
C SER A 243 -17.32 2.52 7.40
N VAL A 244 -17.30 1.27 7.85
CA VAL A 244 -18.53 0.47 7.96
C VAL A 244 -19.55 1.15 8.88
N GLU A 245 -19.11 1.68 10.02
CA GLU A 245 -19.96 2.42 10.97
C GLU A 245 -20.64 3.64 10.32
N GLN A 246 -19.93 4.34 9.43
CA GLN A 246 -20.48 5.48 8.69
C GLN A 246 -21.51 5.02 7.65
N ILE A 247 -21.27 3.90 6.95
CA ILE A 247 -22.24 3.31 6.01
C ILE A 247 -23.52 2.95 6.77
N GLU A 248 -23.42 2.24 7.89
CA GLU A 248 -24.57 1.86 8.73
C GLU A 248 -25.33 3.09 9.22
N THR A 249 -24.62 4.15 9.62
CA THR A 249 -25.24 5.42 10.05
C THR A 249 -26.00 6.09 8.92
N LEU A 250 -25.47 6.07 7.69
CA LEU A 250 -26.13 6.66 6.52
C LEU A 250 -27.37 5.86 6.10
N MET A 251 -27.29 4.53 6.12
CA MET A 251 -28.44 3.65 5.84
C MET A 251 -29.59 3.88 6.82
N ASN A 252 -29.30 3.93 8.12
CA ASN A 252 -30.32 4.16 9.15
C ASN A 252 -31.02 5.52 8.98
N ARG A 253 -30.31 6.55 8.50
CA ARG A 253 -30.87 7.87 8.23
C ARG A 253 -31.78 7.90 7.00
N GLU A 254 -31.48 7.11 5.97
CA GLU A 254 -32.34 6.99 4.79
C GLU A 254 -33.63 6.22 5.10
N ASP A 255 -33.53 5.15 5.89
CA ASP A 255 -34.69 4.37 6.35
C ASP A 255 -35.64 5.20 7.24
N GLU A 256 -35.11 6.15 8.02
CA GLU A 256 -35.90 7.12 8.80
C GLU A 256 -36.53 8.24 7.95
N ALA A 257 -35.94 8.54 6.78
CA ALA A 257 -36.39 9.61 5.88
C ALA A 257 -37.47 9.16 4.88
N LEU A 258 -37.66 7.86 4.67
CA LEU A 258 -38.75 7.31 3.85
C LEU A 258 -40.07 7.35 4.63
N PRO A 259 -41.12 8.07 4.16
CA PRO A 259 -42.41 8.06 4.81
C PRO A 259 -42.96 6.63 4.80
N ARG A 260 -43.27 6.09 5.98
CA ARG A 260 -44.00 4.82 6.13
C ARG A 260 -45.40 5.00 5.54
N GLY A 261 -45.52 4.68 4.25
CA GLY A 261 -46.78 4.62 3.52
C GLY A 261 -47.62 3.41 3.91
#